data_AF-A0A7C7QNS7-F1
#
_entry.id   AF-A0A7C7QNS7-F1
#
_cell.length_a   1.000
_cell.length_b   1.000
_cell.length_c   1.000
_cell.angle_alpha   90.00
_cell.angle_beta   90.00
_cell.angle_gamma   90.00
#
_symmetry.space_group_name_H-M   'P 1'
#
loop_
_entity.id
_entity.type
_entity.pdbx_description
1 polymer ?
#
loop_
_entity_poly.entity_id
_entity_poly.type
_entity_poly.pdbx_seq_one_letter_code
_entity_poly.pdbx_strand_id
1 'polypeptide(L)'
;MKQLVHNGVLVPDPPSPRGLVITVRGEPVNLTPEQEEMALAWANKQGTPYVEDPVFVRNFLRDFSQALGVNPALSAEEVDFAPAVDVVLAEREAKARLTKEERKAQAAARKARREKLRETYGYATVDGERVELANYTVEPSGIFMGRGKHP
;
A
#
# COMPACT_ATOMS: atom_id res chain seq x y z
N MET A 1 -5.09 -21.37 -29.47
CA MET A 1 -4.35 -21.68 -28.24
C MET A 1 -4.74 -23.07 -27.79
N LYS A 2 -3.75 -23.98 -27.69
CA LYS A 2 -3.93 -25.38 -27.27
C LYS A 2 -3.36 -25.63 -25.86
N GLN A 3 -2.37 -24.84 -25.42
CA GLN A 3 -1.74 -24.95 -24.12
C GLN A 3 -1.31 -23.57 -23.57
N LEU A 4 -1.52 -23.37 -22.27
CA LEU A 4 -0.98 -22.26 -21.49
C LEU A 4 -0.42 -22.80 -20.17
N VAL A 5 0.86 -22.53 -19.88
CA VAL A 5 1.49 -22.87 -18.60
C VAL A 5 2.17 -21.64 -18.03
N HIS A 6 1.84 -21.25 -16.80
CA HIS A 6 2.45 -20.13 -16.09
C HIS A 6 2.49 -20.40 -14.59
N ASN A 7 3.35 -19.68 -13.85
CA ASN A 7 3.56 -19.88 -12.41
C ASN A 7 2.61 -19.05 -11.53
N GLY A 8 1.43 -18.70 -12.04
CA GLY A 8 0.50 -17.78 -11.36
C GLY A 8 1.04 -16.35 -11.27
N VAL A 9 0.65 -15.67 -10.20
CA VAL A 9 1.08 -14.29 -9.88
C VAL A 9 1.94 -14.29 -8.62
N LEU A 10 2.86 -13.34 -8.54
CA LEU A 10 3.59 -13.01 -7.34
C LEU A 10 2.73 -12.11 -6.45
N VAL A 11 2.33 -12.63 -5.28
CA VAL A 11 1.73 -11.83 -4.21
C VAL A 11 2.85 -11.40 -3.26
N PRO A 12 3.14 -10.09 -3.11
CA PRO A 12 4.12 -9.62 -2.14
C PRO A 12 3.69 -9.98 -0.72
N ASP A 13 4.67 -10.27 0.15
CA ASP A 13 4.39 -10.44 1.58
C ASP A 13 3.82 -9.13 2.16
N PRO A 14 2.81 -9.20 3.03
CA PRO A 14 2.31 -8.02 3.71
C PRO A 14 3.40 -7.43 4.62
N PRO A 15 3.41 -6.10 4.84
CA PRO A 15 4.30 -5.47 5.80
C PRO A 15 4.06 -6.02 7.21
N SER A 16 5.13 -6.09 8.00
CA SER A 16 5.01 -6.46 9.42
C SER A 16 4.16 -5.41 10.17
N PRO A 17 3.19 -5.83 10.98
CA PRO A 17 2.41 -4.92 11.83
C PRO A 17 3.33 -4.19 12.81
N ARG A 18 3.01 -2.92 13.09
CA ARG A 18 3.75 -2.06 14.03
C ARG A 18 3.03 -1.94 15.36
N GLY A 19 1.77 -2.38 15.44
CA GLY A 19 0.95 -2.25 16.64
C GLY A 19 0.53 -0.81 16.85
N LEU A 20 0.11 -0.14 15.78
CA LEU A 20 -0.34 1.25 15.87
C LEU A 20 -1.60 1.37 16.72
N VAL A 21 -1.58 2.33 17.63
CA VAL A 21 -2.75 2.79 18.37
C VAL A 21 -3.09 4.19 17.89
N ILE A 22 -4.34 4.40 17.52
CA ILE A 22 -4.86 5.73 17.12
C ILE A 22 -6.02 6.11 18.03
N THR A 23 -6.37 7.40 18.06
CA THR A 23 -7.54 7.88 18.82
C THR A 23 -8.73 8.00 17.87
N VAL A 24 -9.85 7.36 18.22
CA VAL A 24 -11.12 7.44 17.48
C VAL A 24 -12.20 7.90 18.44
N ARG A 25 -12.85 9.05 18.16
CA ARG A 25 -13.87 9.66 19.02
C ARG A 25 -13.44 9.82 20.50
N GLY A 26 -12.16 10.11 20.72
CA GLY A 26 -11.56 10.28 22.04
C GLY A 26 -11.08 8.99 22.71
N GLU A 27 -11.35 7.82 22.12
CA GLU A 27 -10.94 6.53 22.68
C GLU A 27 -9.73 5.94 21.92
N PRO A 28 -8.74 5.38 22.62
CA PRO A 28 -7.61 4.71 21.99
C PRO A 28 -8.04 3.36 21.39
N VAL A 29 -7.70 3.15 20.12
CA VAL A 29 -8.00 1.92 19.37
C VAL A 29 -6.69 1.29 18.90
N ASN A 30 -6.45 0.05 19.33
CA ASN A 30 -5.34 -0.75 18.82
C ASN A 30 -5.72 -1.35 17.46
N LEU A 31 -4.95 -1.01 16.42
CA LEU A 31 -5.27 -1.38 15.06
C LEU A 31 -4.87 -2.83 14.76
N THR A 32 -5.73 -3.53 14.03
CA THR A 32 -5.37 -4.78 13.35
C THR A 32 -4.40 -4.50 12.20
N PRO A 33 -3.67 -5.50 11.67
CA PRO A 33 -2.76 -5.31 10.54
C PRO A 33 -3.43 -4.63 9.33
N GLU A 34 -4.66 -5.01 9.00
CA GLU A 34 -5.42 -4.42 7.89
C GLU A 34 -5.74 -2.94 8.14
N GLN A 35 -6.26 -2.61 9.32
CA GLN A 35 -6.57 -1.23 9.69
C GLN A 35 -5.31 -0.36 9.77
N GLU A 36 -4.19 -0.94 10.19
CA GLU A 36 -2.89 -0.27 10.21
C GLU A 36 -2.43 0.09 8.79
N GLU A 37 -2.53 -0.83 7.84
CA GLU A 37 -2.26 -0.55 6.42
C GLU A 37 -3.14 0.58 5.89
N MET A 38 -4.44 0.60 6.22
CA MET A 38 -5.35 1.68 5.83
C MET A 38 -4.93 3.03 6.41
N ALA A 39 -4.59 3.08 7.70
CA ALA A 39 -4.15 4.30 8.37
C ALA A 39 -2.82 4.83 7.82
N LEU A 40 -1.85 3.94 7.54
CA LEU A 40 -0.58 4.29 6.91
C LEU A 40 -0.76 4.75 5.46
N ALA A 41 -1.69 4.13 4.72
CA ALA A 41 -2.03 4.56 3.36
C ALA A 41 -2.62 5.97 3.36
N TRP A 42 -3.49 6.29 4.32
CA TRP A 42 -4.04 7.64 4.52
C TRP A 42 -2.96 8.65 4.92
N ALA A 43 -2.12 8.31 5.89
CA ALA A 43 -0.99 9.15 6.32
C ALA A 43 -0.06 9.49 5.16
N ASN A 44 0.15 8.57 4.21
CA ASN A 44 0.94 8.84 3.01
C ASN A 44 0.31 9.85 2.04
N LYS A 45 -1.01 10.09 2.12
CA LYS A 45 -1.72 11.11 1.31
C LYS A 45 -1.73 12.49 1.96
N GLN A 46 -1.30 12.61 3.21
CA GLN A 46 -1.19 13.90 3.87
C GLN A 46 -0.24 14.83 3.07
N GLY A 47 -0.69 16.07 2.85
CA GLY A 47 0.00 17.06 2.03
C GLY A 47 -0.18 16.90 0.51
N THR A 48 -1.13 16.06 0.07
CA THR A 48 -1.52 15.96 -1.35
C THR A 48 -2.92 16.56 -1.55
N PRO A 49 -3.28 17.04 -2.77
CA PRO A 49 -4.62 17.56 -3.03
C PRO A 49 -5.77 16.56 -2.79
N TYR A 50 -5.46 15.25 -2.71
CA TYR A 50 -6.47 14.22 -2.46
C TYR A 50 -7.14 14.39 -1.09
N VAL A 51 -6.39 14.79 -0.05
CA VAL A 51 -6.97 14.98 1.29
C VAL A 51 -7.83 16.24 1.39
N GLU A 52 -7.80 17.10 0.37
CA GLU A 52 -8.66 18.29 0.23
C GLU A 52 -9.97 17.96 -0.52
N ASP A 53 -10.04 16.81 -1.21
CA ASP A 53 -11.24 16.38 -1.92
C ASP A 53 -12.24 15.72 -0.95
N PRO A 54 -13.41 16.33 -0.70
CA PRO A 54 -14.39 15.80 0.23
C PRO A 54 -14.95 14.43 -0.19
N VAL A 55 -14.94 14.12 -1.49
CA VAL A 55 -15.36 12.80 -2.00
C VAL A 55 -14.35 11.73 -1.61
N PHE A 56 -13.06 12.01 -1.84
CA PHE A 56 -11.97 11.12 -1.47
C PHE A 56 -11.94 10.87 0.04
N VAL A 57 -12.01 11.94 0.84
CA VAL A 57 -12.03 11.88 2.31
C VAL A 57 -13.21 11.03 2.80
N ARG A 58 -14.43 11.31 2.30
CA ARG A 58 -15.64 10.57 2.68
C ARG A 58 -15.57 9.10 2.31
N ASN A 59 -15.10 8.77 1.10
CA ASN A 59 -15.01 7.39 0.63
C ASN A 59 -14.01 6.60 1.48
N PHE A 60 -12.83 7.17 1.75
CA PHE A 60 -11.86 6.54 2.65
C PHE A 60 -12.43 6.34 4.06
N LEU A 61 -13.01 7.37 4.67
CA LEU A 61 -13.50 7.29 6.05
C LEU A 61 -14.67 6.32 6.20
N ARG A 62 -15.53 6.20 5.19
CA ARG A 62 -16.58 5.18 5.17
C ARG A 62 -15.98 3.78 5.25
N ASP A 63 -15.02 3.48 4.38
CA ASP A 63 -14.41 2.15 4.31
C ASP A 63 -13.56 1.87 5.57
N PHE A 64 -12.86 2.89 6.09
CA PHE A 64 -12.12 2.81 7.34
C PHE A 64 -13.04 2.59 8.55
N SER A 65 -14.19 3.25 8.60
CA SER A 65 -15.19 3.05 9.65
C SER A 65 -15.76 1.63 9.63
N GLN A 66 -15.99 1.08 8.43
CA GLN A 66 -16.41 -0.32 8.28
C GLN A 66 -15.35 -1.28 8.78
N ALA A 67 -14.08 -1.07 8.43
CA ALA A 67 -12.97 -1.88 8.92
C ALA A 67 -12.83 -1.81 10.45
N LEU A 68 -13.09 -0.65 11.06
CA LEU A 68 -13.12 -0.46 12.52
C LEU A 68 -14.40 -1.00 13.19
N GLY A 69 -15.44 -1.32 12.42
CA GLY A 69 -16.75 -1.72 12.95
C GLY A 69 -17.53 -0.59 13.62
N VAL A 70 -17.30 0.66 13.21
CA VAL A 70 -17.90 1.86 13.81
C VAL A 70 -19.08 2.39 12.98
N ASN A 71 -20.17 2.74 13.67
CA ASN A 71 -21.37 3.35 13.08
C ASN A 71 -21.89 4.45 14.02
N PRO A 72 -22.27 5.66 13.55
CA PRO A 72 -22.17 6.17 12.18
C PRO A 72 -20.72 6.26 11.69
N ALA A 73 -20.55 6.33 10.36
CA ALA A 73 -19.24 6.53 9.74
C ALA A 73 -18.54 7.78 10.30
N LEU A 74 -17.23 7.66 10.47
CA LEU A 74 -16.36 8.66 11.06
C LEU A 74 -16.20 9.87 10.15
N SER A 75 -16.07 11.07 10.74
CA SER A 75 -15.54 12.25 10.05
C SER A 75 -14.03 12.36 10.24
N ALA A 76 -13.38 13.23 9.46
CA ALA A 76 -11.92 13.37 9.51
C ALA A 76 -11.44 13.91 10.87
N GLU A 77 -12.29 14.68 11.54
CA GLU A 77 -12.03 15.29 12.84
C GLU A 77 -12.23 14.30 14.00
N GLU A 78 -12.91 13.18 13.76
CA GLU A 78 -13.15 12.13 14.77
C GLU A 78 -12.00 11.13 14.89
N VAL A 79 -10.97 11.24 14.05
CA VAL A 79 -9.85 10.30 14.02
C VAL A 79 -8.52 11.05 14.07
N ASP A 80 -7.72 10.73 15.07
CA ASP A 80 -6.34 11.21 15.17
C ASP A 80 -5.37 10.26 14.45
N PHE A 81 -4.97 10.64 13.24
CA PHE A 81 -4.00 9.90 12.44
C PHE A 81 -2.54 10.27 12.75
N ALA A 82 -2.26 11.14 13.73
CA ALA A 82 -0.89 11.56 14.06
C ALA A 82 0.07 10.37 14.26
N PRO A 83 -0.28 9.28 14.97
CA PRO A 83 0.60 8.12 15.12
C PRO A 83 1.01 7.48 13.77
N ALA A 84 0.10 7.41 12.81
CA ALA A 84 0.39 6.89 11.47
C ALA A 84 1.23 7.88 10.64
N VAL A 85 0.97 9.18 10.79
CA VAL A 85 1.75 10.25 10.15
C VAL A 85 3.19 10.24 10.64
N ASP A 86 3.41 10.11 11.94
CA ASP A 86 4.74 10.06 12.55
C ASP A 86 5.56 8.89 12.00
N VAL A 87 4.95 7.71 11.84
CA VAL A 87 5.61 6.57 11.19
C VAL A 87 6.03 6.90 9.76
N VAL A 88 5.12 7.46 8.96
CA VAL A 88 5.41 7.80 7.55
C VAL A 88 6.52 8.86 7.45
N LEU A 89 6.50 9.87 8.33
CA LEU A 89 7.54 10.89 8.39
C LEU A 89 8.89 10.29 8.79
N ALA A 90 8.94 9.48 9.85
CA ALA A 90 10.16 8.81 10.29
C ALA A 90 10.76 7.93 9.18
N GLU A 91 9.93 7.24 8.40
CA GLU A 91 10.40 6.47 7.24
C GLU A 91 10.95 7.33 6.11
N ARG A 92 10.28 8.45 5.81
CA ARG A 92 10.75 9.40 4.79
C ARG A 92 12.10 9.98 5.19
N GLU A 93 12.24 10.37 6.45
CA GLU A 93 13.52 10.86 6.98
C GLU A 93 14.60 9.78 6.98
N ALA A 94 14.29 8.55 7.40
CA ALA A 94 15.25 7.45 7.37
C ALA A 94 15.75 7.18 5.94
N LYS A 95 14.85 7.21 4.95
CA LYS A 95 15.21 7.10 3.52
C LYS A 95 16.05 8.29 3.05
N ALA A 96 15.76 9.50 3.53
CA ALA A 96 16.52 10.70 3.20
C ALA A 96 17.94 10.67 3.78
N ARG A 97 18.13 10.08 4.96
CA ARG A 97 19.44 9.93 5.63
C ARG A 97 20.38 8.91 4.98
N LEU A 98 19.87 8.04 4.08
CA LEU A 98 20.72 7.06 3.40
C LEU A 98 21.82 7.72 2.57
N THR A 99 23.04 7.21 2.69
CA THR A 99 24.17 7.61 1.86
C THR A 99 23.99 7.16 0.41
N LYS A 100 24.77 7.75 -0.50
CA LYS A 100 24.77 7.34 -1.92
C LYS A 100 25.14 5.86 -2.09
N GLU A 101 26.06 5.36 -1.27
CA GLU A 101 26.54 3.98 -1.29
C GLU A 101 25.47 3.00 -0.82
N GLU A 102 24.81 3.29 0.30
CA GLU A 102 23.68 2.48 0.79
C GLU A 102 22.53 2.46 -0.19
N ARG A 103 22.16 3.62 -0.77
CA ARG A 103 21.11 3.69 -1.81
C ARG A 103 21.47 2.83 -3.03
N LYS A 104 22.74 2.86 -3.46
CA LYS A 104 23.23 2.04 -4.58
C LYS A 104 23.17 0.55 -4.23
N ALA A 105 23.59 0.16 -3.03
CA ALA A 105 23.53 -1.22 -2.56
C ALA A 105 22.07 -1.74 -2.50
N GLN A 106 21.15 -0.95 -1.92
CA GLN A 106 19.72 -1.29 -1.87
C GLN A 106 19.08 -1.39 -3.26
N ALA A 107 19.48 -0.52 -4.21
CA ALA A 107 19.01 -0.60 -5.58
C ALA A 107 19.52 -1.88 -6.29
N ALA A 108 20.79 -2.24 -6.09
CA ALA A 108 21.36 -3.47 -6.65
C ALA A 108 20.69 -4.73 -6.10
N ALA A 109 20.47 -4.80 -4.77
CA ALA A 109 19.76 -5.90 -4.13
C ALA A 109 18.32 -6.06 -4.67
N ARG A 110 17.58 -4.94 -4.80
CA ARG A 110 16.23 -4.95 -5.40
C ARG A 110 16.24 -5.40 -6.85
N LYS A 111 17.24 -4.99 -7.65
CA LYS A 111 17.39 -5.41 -9.05
C LYS A 111 17.62 -6.92 -9.15
N ALA A 112 18.55 -7.47 -8.37
CA ALA A 112 18.83 -8.91 -8.37
C ALA A 112 17.61 -9.74 -7.95
N ARG A 113 16.88 -9.30 -6.90
CA ARG A 113 15.62 -9.96 -6.49
C ARG A 113 14.58 -9.93 -7.61
N ARG A 114 14.41 -8.78 -8.27
CA ARG A 114 13.45 -8.63 -9.38
C ARG A 114 13.80 -9.50 -10.58
N GLU A 115 15.08 -9.64 -10.92
CA GLU A 115 15.52 -10.52 -12.02
C GLU A 115 15.20 -11.99 -11.72
N LYS A 116 15.49 -12.46 -10.49
CA LYS A 116 15.12 -13.82 -10.06
C LYS A 116 13.61 -14.08 -10.13
N LEU A 117 12.81 -13.11 -9.68
CA LEU A 117 11.36 -13.20 -9.71
C LEU A 117 10.81 -13.15 -11.14
N ARG A 118 11.38 -12.32 -12.03
CA ARG A 118 11.00 -12.26 -13.45
C ARG A 118 11.23 -13.60 -14.15
N GLU A 119 12.33 -14.29 -13.86
CA GLU A 119 12.54 -15.62 -14.44
C GLU A 119 11.51 -16.65 -14.00
N THR A 120 11.01 -16.53 -12.76
CA THR A 120 10.03 -17.46 -12.22
C THR A 120 8.60 -17.11 -12.65
N TYR A 121 8.20 -15.84 -12.56
CA TYR A 121 6.81 -15.41 -12.71
C TYR A 121 6.56 -14.58 -13.97
N GLY A 122 7.60 -14.03 -14.59
CA GLY A 122 7.49 -13.10 -15.72
C GLY A 122 7.32 -13.76 -17.09
N TYR A 123 7.20 -15.09 -17.15
CA TYR A 123 7.06 -15.82 -18.40
C TYR A 123 5.97 -16.89 -18.31
N ALA A 124 5.36 -17.16 -19.46
CA ALA A 124 4.47 -18.29 -19.69
C ALA A 124 4.93 -19.11 -20.90
N THR A 125 4.50 -20.36 -20.98
CA THR A 125 4.63 -21.20 -22.17
C THR A 125 3.28 -21.26 -22.87
N VAL A 126 3.22 -20.79 -24.12
CA VAL A 126 2.03 -20.78 -24.98
C VAL A 126 2.31 -21.64 -26.19
N ASP A 127 1.57 -22.74 -26.34
CA ASP A 127 1.74 -23.68 -27.47
C ASP A 127 3.21 -24.12 -27.71
N GLY A 128 4.00 -24.22 -26.63
CA GLY A 128 5.43 -24.58 -26.65
C GLY A 128 6.41 -23.40 -26.71
N GLU A 129 5.93 -22.18 -26.97
CA GLU A 129 6.76 -20.98 -27.05
C GLU A 129 6.80 -20.22 -25.73
N ARG A 130 7.98 -19.70 -25.36
CA ARG A 130 8.17 -18.88 -24.16
C ARG A 130 7.79 -17.43 -24.46
N VAL A 131 6.78 -16.94 -23.76
CA VAL A 131 6.23 -15.58 -23.93
C VAL A 131 6.42 -14.80 -22.64
N GLU A 132 6.83 -13.54 -22.74
CA GLU A 132 6.94 -12.63 -21.59
C GLU A 132 5.56 -12.10 -21.16
N LEU A 133 5.32 -12.08 -19.85
CA LEU A 133 4.11 -11.54 -19.24
C LEU A 133 4.31 -10.07 -18.86
N ALA A 134 3.31 -9.23 -19.13
CA ALA A 134 3.37 -7.79 -18.85
C ALA A 134 3.46 -7.49 -17.35
N ASN A 135 2.47 -7.94 -16.56
CA ASN A 135 2.44 -7.79 -15.11
C ASN A 135 2.25 -9.16 -14.47
N TYR A 136 3.25 -9.59 -13.70
CA TYR A 136 3.22 -10.85 -12.95
C TYR A 136 3.14 -10.64 -11.44
N THR A 137 3.18 -9.39 -10.97
CA THR A 137 3.08 -9.04 -9.54
C THR A 137 1.72 -8.42 -9.27
N VAL A 138 1.06 -8.85 -8.21
CA VAL A 138 -0.21 -8.28 -7.76
C VAL A 138 0.02 -6.85 -7.25
N GLU A 139 -0.90 -5.95 -7.59
CA GLU A 139 -0.87 -4.57 -7.09
C GLU A 139 -1.07 -4.57 -5.57
N PRO A 140 -0.29 -3.79 -4.81
CA PRO A 140 -0.48 -3.69 -3.36
C PRO A 140 -1.83 -3.04 -3.02
N SER A 141 -2.29 -3.27 -1.80
CA SER A 141 -3.42 -2.55 -1.21
C SER A 141 -3.18 -1.04 -1.26
N GLY A 142 -4.25 -0.25 -1.38
CA GLY A 142 -4.13 1.20 -1.41
C GLY A 142 -5.47 1.92 -1.52
N ILE A 143 -5.42 3.24 -1.30
CA ILE A 143 -6.58 4.11 -1.48
C ILE A 143 -6.70 4.45 -2.96
N PHE A 144 -7.87 4.20 -3.53
CA PHE A 144 -8.14 4.45 -4.95
C PHE A 144 -8.01 5.94 -5.29
N MET A 145 -7.14 6.26 -6.25
CA MET A 145 -6.87 7.63 -6.72
C MET A 145 -7.42 7.79 -8.14
N GLY A 146 -8.74 7.93 -8.23
CA GLY A 146 -9.42 8.16 -9.50
C GLY A 146 -8.95 9.45 -10.19
N ARG A 147 -9.00 9.46 -11.53
CA ARG A 147 -8.69 10.68 -12.31
C ARG A 147 -9.93 11.54 -12.47
N GLY A 148 -9.75 12.86 -12.46
CA GLY A 148 -10.84 13.82 -12.67
C GLY A 148 -11.80 13.85 -11.48
N LYS A 149 -13.11 13.91 -11.75
CA LYS A 149 -14.17 13.95 -10.73
C LYS A 149 -14.73 12.55 -10.47
N HIS A 150 -13.87 11.64 -9.99
CA HIS A 150 -14.31 10.29 -9.67
C HIS A 150 -15.21 10.31 -8.42
N PRO A 151 -16.41 9.67 -8.45
CA PRO A 151 -17.31 9.63 -7.30
C PRO A 151 -16.80 8.75 -6.15
#